data_AF-A0A183KNQ2-F1
#
_entry.id   AF-A0A183KNQ2-F1
#
_cell.length_a   1.000
_cell.length_b   1.000
_cell.length_c   1.000
_cell.angle_alpha   90.00
_cell.angle_beta   90.00
_cell.angle_gamma   90.00
#
_symmetry.space_group_name_H-M   'P 1'
#
loop_
_entity.id
_entity.type
_entity.pdbx_description
1 polymer ?
#
loop_
_entity_poly.entity_id
_entity_poly.type
_entity_poly.pdbx_seq_one_letter_code
_entity_poly.pdbx_strand_id
1 'polypeptide(L)'
;MGTSLNENNSHSRIYRLEYDQCLQNGSGQSEIMEYSIDAILEFDSFRKRMSIMAKHPDGTYHIHSKGAESSIFEISNLSTADLKQLASKHVTQFAINGLRTLVYASRQVDSSEYYHLLNEFYHANSLFGSERSDALKIIYSKIEYNLTLISVTGVEDKLQPGVHECLKNLRDAGIQIWVLTGDKEETAITVSRSAGHFTPNMNLVHLTNCNDFFTFAYKLFNYLEKLKIYREKRNLKKKIKLLFKRPINLIKMKTNLKCRMKVEFNYQNNSIDEIDLYNNNNNNNNNNKQLFTSRSLQHKLDRPRYRHSKRPGSSGEPMALVIDGKSLRYALHYKRPAFKPMYGRSYASPRRSKRERSRYSLLFGSKLHFI
;
A
#
# COMPACT_ATOMS: atom_id res chain seq x y z
N MET A 1 24.83 11.93 -22.69
CA MET A 1 23.71 12.15 -23.64
C MET A 1 23.80 13.58 -24.17
N GLY A 2 24.04 13.75 -25.46
CA GLY A 2 23.93 15.04 -26.15
C GLY A 2 22.82 14.98 -27.18
N THR A 3 21.97 16.00 -27.25
CA THR A 3 20.89 16.11 -28.23
C THR A 3 21.31 17.05 -29.35
N SER A 4 21.70 16.50 -30.51
CA SER A 4 21.86 17.27 -31.74
C SER A 4 20.51 17.43 -32.43
N LEU A 5 20.00 18.66 -32.49
CA LEU A 5 18.85 19.02 -33.31
C LEU A 5 19.32 19.25 -34.75
N ASN A 6 18.73 18.56 -35.72
CA ASN A 6 18.94 18.85 -37.14
C ASN A 6 17.92 19.89 -37.60
N GLU A 7 18.40 20.98 -38.21
CA GLU A 7 17.59 22.18 -38.47
C GLU A 7 16.50 22.01 -39.55
N ASN A 8 16.50 20.87 -40.26
CA ASN A 8 15.62 20.61 -41.41
C ASN A 8 14.28 19.92 -41.07
N ASN A 9 13.99 19.59 -39.80
CA ASN A 9 12.68 19.07 -39.40
C ASN A 9 12.38 19.40 -37.92
N SER A 10 11.52 20.38 -37.65
CA SER A 10 11.34 21.02 -36.34
C SER A 10 10.77 20.14 -35.22
N HIS A 11 10.44 18.87 -35.50
CA HIS A 11 9.75 17.97 -34.60
C HIS A 11 10.50 16.67 -34.30
N SER A 12 11.38 16.21 -35.19
CA SER A 12 12.16 15.00 -34.93
C SER A 12 13.37 15.26 -34.04
N ARG A 13 13.72 14.27 -33.22
CA ARG A 13 14.86 14.33 -32.29
C ARG A 13 15.75 13.12 -32.48
N ILE A 14 17.03 13.39 -32.74
CA ILE A 14 18.04 12.36 -32.92
C ILE A 14 18.62 11.96 -31.56
N TYR A 15 18.62 10.66 -31.29
CA TYR A 15 19.18 10.04 -30.10
C TYR A 15 20.28 9.06 -30.50
N ARG A 16 21.51 9.34 -30.06
CA ARG A 16 22.64 8.41 -30.17
C ARG A 16 22.74 7.58 -28.90
N LEU A 17 22.72 6.26 -29.06
CA LEU A 17 22.91 5.27 -28.01
C LEU A 17 24.22 4.54 -28.27
N GLU A 18 25.13 4.64 -27.31
CA GLU A 18 26.42 3.95 -27.32
C GLU A 18 26.26 2.64 -26.54
N TYR A 19 26.55 1.51 -27.18
CA TYR A 19 26.44 0.18 -26.61
C TYR A 19 27.83 -0.43 -26.48
N ASP A 20 28.31 -0.58 -25.25
CA ASP A 20 29.50 -1.37 -24.95
C ASP A 20 29.24 -2.84 -25.25
N GLN A 21 29.74 -3.35 -26.38
CA GLN A 21 29.74 -4.77 -26.63
C GLN A 21 30.74 -5.46 -25.69
N CYS A 22 30.26 -5.93 -24.53
CA CYS A 22 30.98 -6.84 -23.63
C CYS A 22 31.15 -8.24 -24.26
N LEU A 23 31.91 -8.29 -25.35
CA LEU A 23 32.44 -9.52 -25.93
C LEU A 23 33.29 -10.24 -24.87
N GLN A 24 33.15 -11.55 -24.76
CA GLN A 24 33.89 -12.35 -23.76
C GLN A 24 35.42 -12.35 -23.99
N ASN A 25 35.90 -11.80 -25.11
CA ASN A 25 37.29 -11.80 -25.55
C ASN A 25 37.94 -10.39 -25.57
N GLY A 26 37.74 -9.59 -24.52
CA GLY A 26 38.68 -8.52 -24.11
C GLY A 26 38.81 -7.24 -24.96
N SER A 27 38.38 -7.23 -26.23
CA SER A 27 38.36 -6.04 -27.08
C SER A 27 36.97 -5.40 -27.12
N GLY A 28 36.71 -4.44 -26.23
CA GLY A 28 35.47 -3.66 -26.28
C GLY A 28 35.43 -2.77 -27.52
N GLN A 29 34.49 -3.04 -28.43
CA GLN A 29 34.08 -2.11 -29.48
C GLN A 29 32.72 -1.54 -29.09
N SER A 30 32.69 -0.25 -28.75
CA SER A 30 31.44 0.44 -28.41
C SER A 30 30.73 0.86 -29.70
N GLU A 31 29.53 0.34 -29.93
CA GLU A 31 28.75 0.56 -31.15
C GLU A 31 27.79 1.72 -30.97
N ILE A 32 27.84 2.72 -31.86
CA ILE A 32 27.00 3.92 -31.78
C ILE A 32 25.80 3.77 -32.72
N MET A 33 24.63 3.53 -32.14
CA MET A 33 23.35 3.40 -32.84
C MET A 33 22.57 4.71 -32.79
N GLU A 34 22.13 5.19 -33.96
CA GLU A 34 21.36 6.44 -34.09
C GLU A 34 19.86 6.16 -34.36
N TYR A 35 19.00 6.75 -33.53
CA TYR A 35 17.55 6.64 -33.62
C TYR A 35 16.93 8.03 -33.83
N SER A 36 15.99 8.16 -34.78
CA SER A 36 15.13 9.36 -34.87
C SER A 36 13.84 9.09 -34.11
N ILE A 37 13.45 9.96 -33.19
CA ILE A 37 12.11 9.98 -32.60
C ILE A 37 11.33 11.12 -33.24
N ASP A 38 10.30 10.78 -34.01
CA ASP A 38 9.54 11.75 -34.81
C ASP A 38 8.23 12.18 -34.12
N ALA A 39 7.67 11.33 -33.23
CA ALA A 39 6.55 11.71 -32.37
C ALA A 39 6.68 11.14 -30.96
N ILE A 40 6.20 11.91 -29.97
CA ILE A 40 6.13 11.51 -28.56
C ILE A 40 4.68 11.68 -28.09
N LEU A 41 4.04 10.58 -27.68
CA LEU A 41 2.71 10.55 -27.10
C LEU A 41 2.86 10.59 -25.59
N GLU A 42 2.86 11.81 -25.04
CA GLU A 42 3.15 12.10 -23.63
C GLU A 42 2.28 11.30 -22.63
N PHE A 43 2.82 11.05 -21.44
CA PHE A 43 2.12 10.32 -20.40
C PHE A 43 0.82 11.01 -19.98
N ASP A 44 -0.29 10.30 -20.10
CA ASP A 44 -1.59 10.71 -19.56
C ASP A 44 -1.95 9.81 -18.37
N SER A 45 -2.39 10.43 -17.26
CA SER A 45 -2.91 9.73 -16.08
C SER A 45 -4.16 8.87 -16.33
N PHE A 46 -4.98 9.20 -17.33
CA PHE A 46 -6.11 8.37 -17.75
C PHE A 46 -5.62 7.14 -18.53
N ARG A 47 -4.73 7.32 -19.51
CA ARG A 47 -4.17 6.24 -20.33
C ARG A 47 -3.15 5.38 -19.57
N LYS A 48 -2.43 5.92 -18.59
CA LYS A 48 -1.39 5.25 -17.78
C LYS A 48 -0.21 4.64 -18.58
N ARG A 49 0.10 5.23 -19.73
CA ARG A 49 1.20 4.86 -20.62
C ARG A 49 1.73 6.09 -21.36
N MET A 50 2.92 5.97 -21.91
CA MET A 50 3.50 6.89 -22.90
C MET A 50 4.06 6.09 -24.07
N SER A 51 4.07 6.68 -25.26
CA SER A 51 4.53 6.00 -26.48
C SER A 51 5.39 6.93 -27.35
N ILE A 52 6.18 6.34 -28.25
CA ILE A 52 7.00 7.06 -29.23
C ILE A 52 6.85 6.42 -30.61
N MET A 53 6.91 7.25 -31.65
CA MET A 53 7.15 6.82 -33.02
C MET A 53 8.63 7.06 -33.32
N ALA A 54 9.36 6.01 -33.68
CA ALA A 54 10.80 6.07 -33.89
C ALA A 54 11.25 5.32 -35.14
N LYS A 55 12.19 5.92 -35.88
CA LYS A 55 12.97 5.26 -36.92
C LYS A 55 14.25 4.68 -36.31
N HIS A 56 14.51 3.42 -36.61
CA HIS A 56 15.68 2.66 -36.17
C HIS A 56 16.87 2.82 -37.16
N PRO A 57 18.11 2.55 -36.71
CA PRO A 57 19.32 2.69 -37.54
C PRO A 57 19.36 1.74 -38.75
N ASP A 58 18.63 0.61 -38.68
CA ASP A 58 18.41 -0.31 -39.80
C ASP A 58 17.45 0.23 -40.88
N GLY A 59 16.91 1.44 -40.68
CA GLY A 59 15.94 2.09 -41.57
C GLY A 59 14.48 1.70 -41.31
N THR A 60 14.20 0.79 -40.39
CA THR A 60 12.84 0.35 -40.05
C THR A 60 12.12 1.35 -39.14
N TYR A 61 10.78 1.28 -39.11
CA TYR A 61 9.93 2.19 -38.35
C TYR A 61 9.17 1.44 -37.27
N HIS A 62 9.15 1.96 -36.04
CA HIS A 62 8.58 1.30 -34.87
C HIS A 62 7.75 2.24 -34.02
N ILE A 63 6.69 1.69 -33.42
CA ILE A 63 5.86 2.35 -32.42
C ILE A 63 6.09 1.63 -31.08
N HIS A 64 6.81 2.27 -30.16
CA HIS A 64 7.11 1.71 -28.84
C HIS A 64 6.23 2.33 -27.77
N SER A 65 5.68 1.52 -26.86
CA SER A 65 4.84 1.97 -25.74
C SER A 65 5.31 1.38 -24.42
N LYS A 66 5.25 2.19 -23.35
CA LYS A 66 5.52 1.74 -21.97
C LYS A 66 4.51 2.29 -20.98
N GLY A 67 4.08 1.47 -20.03
CA GLY A 67 3.07 1.87 -19.05
C GLY A 67 2.69 0.80 -18.04
N ALA A 68 1.55 1.01 -17.38
CA ALA A 68 0.94 0.05 -16.46
C ALA A 68 0.42 -1.19 -17.19
N GLU A 69 0.47 -2.35 -16.54
CA GLU A 69 0.15 -3.66 -17.15
C GLU A 69 -1.20 -3.68 -17.89
N SER A 70 -2.26 -3.15 -17.29
CA SER A 70 -3.61 -3.20 -17.88
C SER A 70 -3.69 -2.40 -19.18
N SER A 71 -3.16 -1.17 -19.14
CA SER A 71 -3.14 -0.24 -20.27
C SER A 71 -2.34 -0.77 -21.46
N ILE A 72 -1.25 -1.49 -21.20
CA ILE A 72 -0.45 -2.12 -22.26
C ILE A 72 -1.12 -3.42 -22.74
N PHE A 73 -1.74 -4.23 -21.86
CA PHE A 73 -2.45 -5.44 -22.25
C PHE A 73 -3.71 -5.16 -23.09
N GLU A 74 -4.37 -4.02 -22.89
CA GLU A 74 -5.50 -3.50 -23.68
C GLU A 74 -5.12 -3.23 -25.14
N ILE A 75 -3.91 -2.69 -25.41
CA ILE A 75 -3.44 -2.37 -26.77
C ILE A 75 -2.61 -3.49 -27.42
N SER A 76 -2.11 -4.44 -26.64
CA SER A 76 -1.16 -5.45 -27.12
C SER A 76 -1.87 -6.69 -27.73
N ASN A 77 -2.60 -6.52 -28.82
CA ASN A 77 -3.43 -7.60 -29.39
C ASN A 77 -2.64 -8.70 -30.12
N LEU A 78 -1.42 -8.41 -30.61
CA LEU A 78 -0.57 -9.43 -31.25
C LEU A 78 0.10 -10.38 -30.24
N SER A 79 -0.08 -10.13 -28.94
CA SER A 79 0.52 -10.95 -27.88
C SER A 79 -0.37 -12.13 -27.51
N THR A 80 0.18 -13.35 -27.50
CA THR A 80 -0.54 -14.56 -27.10
C THR A 80 -1.08 -14.45 -25.67
N ALA A 81 -2.14 -15.21 -25.36
CA ALA A 81 -2.70 -15.27 -24.02
C ALA A 81 -1.67 -15.72 -22.98
N ASP A 82 -0.78 -16.65 -23.34
CA ASP A 82 0.28 -17.16 -22.49
C ASP A 82 1.34 -16.09 -22.17
N LEU A 83 1.71 -15.25 -23.15
CA LEU A 83 2.61 -14.12 -22.92
C LEU A 83 1.99 -13.09 -21.98
N LYS A 84 0.70 -12.77 -22.15
CA LYS A 84 -0.03 -11.88 -21.21
C LYS A 84 -0.08 -12.48 -19.79
N GLN A 85 -0.31 -13.79 -19.67
CA GLN A 85 -0.32 -14.48 -18.38
C GLN A 85 1.06 -14.53 -17.72
N LEU A 86 2.12 -14.79 -18.50
CA LEU A 86 3.51 -14.84 -18.02
C LEU A 86 3.98 -13.44 -17.57
N ALA A 87 3.70 -12.41 -18.36
CA ALA A 87 3.97 -11.02 -17.98
C ALA A 87 3.25 -10.66 -16.67
N SER A 88 1.96 -11.02 -16.52
CA SER A 88 1.20 -10.76 -15.29
C SER A 88 1.81 -11.44 -14.05
N LYS A 89 2.33 -12.68 -14.18
CA LYS A 89 3.05 -13.37 -13.10
C LYS A 89 4.31 -12.59 -12.68
N HIS A 90 5.13 -12.14 -13.64
CA HIS A 90 6.34 -11.38 -13.34
C HIS A 90 6.07 -9.97 -12.78
N VAL A 91 5.06 -9.25 -13.29
CA VAL A 91 4.63 -7.96 -12.70
C VAL A 91 4.22 -8.17 -11.23
N THR A 92 3.48 -9.24 -10.93
CA THR A 92 3.07 -9.56 -9.56
C THR A 92 4.28 -9.91 -8.67
N GLN A 93 5.24 -10.68 -9.17
CA GLN A 93 6.48 -11.02 -8.47
C GLN A 93 7.33 -9.77 -8.14
N PHE A 94 7.50 -8.86 -9.12
CA PHE A 94 8.21 -7.60 -8.91
C PHE A 94 7.49 -6.67 -7.93
N ALA A 95 6.16 -6.61 -7.97
CA ALA A 95 5.36 -5.82 -7.02
C ALA A 95 5.45 -6.35 -5.58
N ILE A 96 5.46 -7.68 -5.39
CA ILE A 96 5.71 -8.33 -4.08
C ILE A 96 7.09 -7.93 -3.54
N ASN A 97 8.10 -7.91 -4.41
CA ASN A 97 9.46 -7.45 -4.08
C ASN A 97 9.58 -5.93 -3.85
N GLY A 98 8.49 -5.17 -3.97
CA GLY A 98 8.46 -3.71 -3.73
C GLY A 98 8.98 -2.87 -4.90
N LEU A 99 9.23 -3.48 -6.06
CA LEU A 99 9.65 -2.77 -7.26
C LEU A 99 8.44 -2.09 -7.93
N ARG A 100 8.63 -0.90 -8.51
CA ARG A 100 7.68 -0.34 -9.48
C ARG A 100 7.81 -1.05 -10.81
N THR A 101 6.68 -1.35 -11.43
CA THR A 101 6.62 -2.19 -12.62
C THR A 101 6.15 -1.41 -13.83
N LEU A 102 6.89 -1.53 -14.94
CA LEU A 102 6.46 -1.09 -16.27
C LEU A 102 6.45 -2.27 -17.22
N VAL A 103 5.46 -2.28 -18.11
CA VAL A 103 5.36 -3.24 -19.22
C VAL A 103 5.66 -2.49 -20.51
N TYR A 104 6.41 -3.12 -21.42
CA TYR A 104 6.82 -2.57 -22.71
C TYR A 104 6.23 -3.40 -23.84
N ALA A 105 5.74 -2.71 -24.86
CA ALA A 105 5.27 -3.31 -26.10
C ALA A 105 5.73 -2.49 -27.31
N SER A 106 5.90 -3.12 -28.47
CA SER A 106 6.21 -2.42 -29.72
C SER A 106 5.49 -3.04 -30.92
N ARG A 107 5.42 -2.29 -32.01
CA ARG A 107 5.01 -2.76 -33.34
C ARG A 107 5.92 -2.12 -34.38
N GLN A 108 6.56 -2.94 -35.20
CA GLN A 108 7.17 -2.49 -36.45
C GLN A 108 6.06 -2.15 -37.44
N VAL A 109 6.22 -1.07 -38.19
CA VAL A 109 5.24 -0.55 -39.14
C VAL A 109 5.86 -0.24 -40.49
N ASP A 110 5.06 -0.34 -41.55
CA ASP A 110 5.47 0.06 -42.88
C ASP A 110 5.65 1.58 -42.97
N SER A 111 6.58 2.02 -43.83
CA SER A 111 6.89 3.44 -44.02
C SER A 111 5.66 4.28 -44.40
N SER A 112 4.73 3.70 -45.17
CA SER A 112 3.46 4.34 -45.58
C SER A 112 2.50 4.54 -44.40
N GLU A 113 2.32 3.53 -43.55
CA GLU A 113 1.51 3.63 -42.32
C GLU A 113 2.13 4.65 -41.36
N TYR A 114 3.45 4.57 -41.15
CA TYR A 114 4.19 5.46 -40.25
C TYR A 114 4.01 6.93 -40.62
N TYR A 115 4.29 7.32 -41.87
CA TYR A 115 4.13 8.72 -42.28
C TYR A 115 2.68 9.18 -42.36
N HIS A 116 1.72 8.28 -42.64
CA HIS A 116 0.29 8.61 -42.56
C HIS A 116 -0.13 8.95 -41.11
N LEU A 117 0.21 8.09 -40.14
CA LEU A 117 -0.06 8.32 -38.72
C LEU A 117 0.66 9.57 -38.19
N LEU A 118 1.90 9.79 -38.62
CA LEU A 118 2.69 10.97 -38.23
C LEU A 118 2.06 12.28 -38.74
N ASN A 119 1.57 12.29 -39.98
CA ASN A 119 0.87 13.44 -40.55
C ASN A 119 -0.47 13.71 -39.84
N GLU A 120 -1.26 12.68 -39.51
CA GLU A 120 -2.46 12.84 -38.68
C GLU A 120 -2.12 13.35 -37.27
N PHE A 121 -1.01 12.92 -36.68
CA PHE A 121 -0.54 13.37 -35.36
C PHE A 121 -0.12 14.84 -35.37
N TYR A 122 0.58 15.31 -36.41
CA TYR A 122 0.91 16.73 -36.56
C TYR A 122 -0.34 17.58 -36.82
N HIS A 123 -1.26 17.11 -37.67
CA HIS A 123 -2.55 17.78 -37.88
C HIS A 123 -3.33 17.91 -36.56
N ALA A 124 -3.47 16.82 -35.80
CA ALA A 124 -4.15 16.82 -34.50
C ALA A 124 -3.48 17.74 -33.46
N ASN A 125 -2.15 17.92 -33.51
CA ASN A 125 -1.43 18.86 -32.64
C ASN A 125 -1.54 20.33 -33.08
N SER A 126 -1.82 20.60 -34.35
CA SER A 126 -2.05 21.95 -34.89
C SER A 126 -3.44 22.50 -34.57
N LEU A 127 -4.36 21.67 -34.08
CA LEU A 127 -5.67 22.09 -33.59
C LEU A 127 -5.58 22.75 -32.20
N PHE A 128 -6.64 23.45 -31.81
CA PHE A 128 -6.75 24.15 -30.53
C PHE A 128 -7.96 23.70 -29.71
N GLY A 129 -8.02 24.13 -28.44
CA GLY A 129 -9.18 23.91 -27.56
C GLY A 129 -9.55 22.44 -27.32
N SER A 130 -10.86 22.17 -27.23
CA SER A 130 -11.42 20.83 -27.02
C SER A 130 -11.16 19.89 -28.20
N GLU A 131 -11.26 20.41 -29.43
CA GLU A 131 -11.09 19.66 -30.68
C GLU A 131 -9.70 19.01 -30.75
N ARG A 132 -8.64 19.74 -30.38
CA ARG A 132 -7.30 19.17 -30.19
C ARG A 132 -7.31 17.98 -29.25
N SER A 133 -7.99 18.10 -28.11
CA SER A 133 -7.99 17.04 -27.09
C SER A 133 -8.68 15.76 -27.59
N ASP A 134 -9.73 15.88 -28.39
CA ASP A 134 -10.46 14.74 -28.93
C ASP A 134 -9.78 14.13 -30.17
N ALA A 135 -9.23 14.97 -31.05
CA ALA A 135 -8.39 14.51 -32.15
C ALA A 135 -7.16 13.74 -31.63
N LEU A 136 -6.50 14.22 -30.56
CA LEU A 136 -5.38 13.53 -29.93
C LEU A 136 -5.77 12.17 -29.34
N LYS A 137 -6.94 12.04 -28.69
CA LYS A 137 -7.43 10.74 -28.21
C LYS A 137 -7.62 9.74 -29.35
N ILE A 138 -8.14 10.20 -30.50
CA ILE A 138 -8.37 9.38 -31.69
C ILE A 138 -7.04 8.92 -32.30
N ILE A 139 -6.11 9.82 -32.62
CA ILE A 139 -4.83 9.45 -33.22
C ILE A 139 -3.93 8.64 -32.27
N TYR A 140 -3.97 8.90 -30.96
CA TYR A 140 -3.28 8.06 -29.99
C TYR A 140 -3.82 6.63 -30.02
N SER A 141 -5.14 6.46 -30.17
CA SER A 141 -5.77 5.13 -30.27
C SER A 141 -5.47 4.40 -31.60
N LYS A 142 -5.18 5.14 -32.69
CA LYS A 142 -4.68 4.56 -33.96
C LYS A 142 -3.22 4.13 -33.87
N ILE A 143 -2.36 5.00 -33.31
CA ILE A 143 -0.91 4.75 -33.16
C ILE A 143 -0.69 3.57 -32.20
N GLU A 144 -1.33 3.60 -31.04
CA GLU A 144 -1.21 2.60 -29.97
C GLU A 144 -2.12 1.39 -30.23
N TYR A 145 -2.09 0.85 -31.44
CA TYR A 145 -2.92 -0.28 -31.88
C TYR A 145 -2.07 -1.52 -32.17
N ASN A 146 -2.61 -2.69 -31.82
CA ASN A 146 -2.06 -4.03 -32.09
C ASN A 146 -0.56 -4.20 -31.75
N LEU A 147 -0.11 -3.75 -30.58
CA LEU A 147 1.29 -3.94 -30.18
C LEU A 147 1.60 -5.39 -29.78
N THR A 148 2.89 -5.75 -29.78
CA THR A 148 3.44 -6.99 -29.24
C THR A 148 4.20 -6.72 -27.95
N LEU A 149 3.90 -7.45 -26.88
CA LEU A 149 4.62 -7.39 -25.61
C LEU A 149 6.08 -7.82 -25.81
N ILE A 150 7.01 -6.99 -25.33
CA ILE A 150 8.45 -7.27 -25.35
C ILE A 150 8.93 -7.69 -23.95
N SER A 151 8.65 -6.87 -22.93
CA SER A 151 9.28 -7.06 -21.62
C SER A 151 8.47 -6.48 -20.46
N VAL A 152 8.85 -6.90 -19.25
CA VAL A 152 8.43 -6.33 -17.98
C VAL A 152 9.69 -5.90 -17.22
N THR A 153 9.74 -4.65 -16.75
CA THR A 153 10.85 -4.15 -15.93
C THR A 153 10.38 -3.89 -14.51
N GLY A 154 11.13 -4.37 -13.51
CA GLY A 154 11.03 -3.93 -12.13
C GLY A 154 12.09 -2.87 -11.82
N VAL A 155 11.69 -1.71 -11.31
CA VAL A 155 12.57 -0.60 -10.91
C VAL A 155 12.47 -0.42 -9.39
N GLU A 156 13.60 -0.41 -8.70
CA GLU A 156 13.65 -0.12 -7.26
C GLU A 156 13.52 1.39 -7.03
N ASP A 157 12.47 1.83 -6.32
CA ASP A 157 12.38 3.20 -5.82
C ASP A 157 12.94 3.24 -4.40
N LYS A 158 14.16 3.79 -4.25
CA LYS A 158 14.88 3.76 -2.97
C LYS A 158 14.31 4.79 -2.00
N LEU A 159 13.98 4.32 -0.81
CA LEU A 159 13.54 5.17 0.29
C LEU A 159 14.62 6.21 0.64
N GLN A 160 14.18 7.45 0.82
CA GLN A 160 15.05 8.55 1.24
C GLN A 160 15.69 8.25 2.61
N PRO A 161 16.94 8.71 2.86
CA PRO A 161 17.61 8.49 4.14
C PRO A 161 16.81 9.08 5.30
N GLY A 162 16.82 8.38 6.45
CA GLY A 162 16.10 8.82 7.66
C GLY A 162 14.58 8.58 7.67
N VAL A 163 13.95 8.17 6.56
CA VAL A 163 12.49 7.94 6.49
C VAL A 163 11.98 6.99 7.60
N HIS A 164 12.69 5.89 7.84
CA HIS A 164 12.33 4.92 8.89
C HIS A 164 12.33 5.56 10.29
N GLU A 165 13.33 6.38 10.60
CA GLU A 165 13.44 7.04 11.90
C GLU A 165 12.37 8.13 12.07
N CYS A 166 12.13 8.93 11.03
CA CYS A 166 11.04 9.92 11.01
C CYS A 166 9.68 9.27 11.27
N LEU A 167 9.35 8.18 10.57
CA LEU A 167 8.10 7.42 10.71
C LEU A 167 7.98 6.69 12.06
N LYS A 168 9.07 6.51 12.79
CA LYS A 168 9.10 6.04 14.18
C LYS A 168 8.86 7.20 15.16
N ASN A 169 9.64 8.28 15.03
CA ASN A 169 9.58 9.44 15.93
C ASN A 169 8.20 10.12 15.91
N LEU A 170 7.58 10.28 14.72
CA LEU A 170 6.19 10.74 14.57
C LEU A 170 5.18 9.85 15.32
N ARG A 171 5.38 8.53 15.29
CA ARG A 171 4.50 7.52 15.91
C ARG A 171 4.64 7.48 17.43
N ASP A 172 5.87 7.66 17.94
CA ASP A 172 6.13 7.76 19.38
C ASP A 172 5.63 9.09 19.98
N ALA A 173 5.58 10.16 19.17
CA ALA A 173 4.83 11.39 19.45
C ALA A 173 3.30 11.21 19.39
N GLY A 174 2.80 10.08 18.87
CA GLY A 174 1.38 9.73 18.81
C GLY A 174 0.65 10.16 17.54
N ILE A 175 1.38 10.63 16.51
CA ILE A 175 0.81 11.05 15.23
C ILE A 175 0.40 9.81 14.42
N GLN A 176 -0.77 9.87 13.77
CA GLN A 176 -1.26 8.83 12.87
C GLN A 176 -0.81 9.13 11.46
N ILE A 177 -0.14 8.16 10.82
CA ILE A 177 0.48 8.33 9.51
C ILE A 177 -0.30 7.49 8.49
N TRP A 178 -0.77 8.15 7.44
CA TRP A 178 -1.56 7.56 6.37
C TRP A 178 -0.74 7.68 5.07
N VAL A 179 -0.63 6.59 4.31
CA VAL A 179 0.09 6.55 3.03
C VAL A 179 -0.95 6.41 1.93
N LEU A 180 -0.98 7.38 1.02
CA LEU A 180 -1.81 7.35 -0.19
C LEU A 180 -0.87 7.18 -1.39
N THR A 181 -1.07 6.13 -2.18
CA THR A 181 -0.29 5.85 -3.40
C THR A 181 -1.19 5.35 -4.53
N GLY A 182 -0.74 5.55 -5.77
CA GLY A 182 -1.32 4.94 -6.97
C GLY A 182 -0.63 3.64 -7.40
N ASP A 183 0.41 3.20 -6.69
CA ASP A 183 1.07 1.91 -6.89
C ASP A 183 0.12 0.73 -6.51
N LYS A 184 0.51 -0.50 -6.89
CA LYS A 184 -0.23 -1.73 -6.55
C LYS A 184 -0.33 -1.96 -5.03
N GLU A 185 -1.32 -2.75 -4.59
CA GLU A 185 -1.49 -3.15 -3.19
C GLU A 185 -0.23 -3.83 -2.63
N GLU A 186 0.37 -4.74 -3.40
CA GLU A 186 1.58 -5.48 -3.02
C GLU A 186 2.78 -4.54 -2.83
N THR A 187 3.03 -3.67 -3.82
CA THR A 187 4.09 -2.65 -3.77
C THR A 187 3.88 -1.70 -2.58
N ALA A 188 2.65 -1.22 -2.36
CA ALA A 188 2.31 -0.34 -1.25
C ALA A 188 2.58 -0.99 0.12
N ILE A 189 2.26 -2.28 0.28
CA ILE A 189 2.54 -3.03 1.50
C ILE A 189 4.05 -3.22 1.71
N THR A 190 4.79 -3.61 0.67
CA THR A 190 6.24 -3.85 0.79
C THR A 190 7.00 -2.54 1.03
N VAL A 191 6.68 -1.45 0.34
CA VAL A 191 7.24 -0.11 0.62
C VAL A 191 6.91 0.34 2.04
N SER A 192 5.68 0.14 2.51
CA SER A 192 5.28 0.49 3.89
C SER A 192 6.00 -0.35 4.95
N ARG A 193 6.35 -1.61 4.66
CA ARG A 193 7.20 -2.45 5.52
C ARG A 193 8.65 -1.96 5.53
N SER A 194 9.25 -1.73 4.37
CA SER A 194 10.63 -1.21 4.25
C SER A 194 10.81 0.15 4.93
N ALA A 195 9.81 1.03 4.82
CA ALA A 195 9.78 2.32 5.51
C ALA A 195 9.52 2.21 7.04
N GLY A 196 9.28 1.00 7.57
CA GLY A 196 8.96 0.78 8.99
C GLY A 196 7.58 1.32 9.41
N HIS A 197 6.77 1.83 8.48
CA HIS A 197 5.37 2.21 8.73
C HIS A 197 4.56 1.00 9.18
N PHE A 198 4.69 -0.12 8.46
CA PHE A 198 4.19 -1.44 8.86
C PHE A 198 5.30 -2.26 9.55
N THR A 199 5.24 -2.38 10.87
CA THR A 199 6.14 -3.32 11.60
C THR A 199 5.71 -4.77 11.35
N PRO A 200 6.62 -5.76 11.31
CA PRO A 200 6.27 -7.18 11.07
C PRO A 200 5.26 -7.75 12.09
N ASN A 201 5.18 -7.17 13.30
CA ASN A 201 4.25 -7.57 14.36
C ASN A 201 2.86 -6.88 14.26
N MET A 202 2.53 -6.20 13.16
CA MET A 202 1.20 -5.62 12.93
C MET A 202 0.24 -6.62 12.30
N ASN A 203 -0.98 -6.68 12.85
CA ASN A 203 -2.09 -7.34 12.16
C ASN A 203 -2.53 -6.47 10.97
N LEU A 204 -2.35 -6.99 9.75
CA LEU A 204 -2.83 -6.39 8.51
C LEU A 204 -4.33 -6.67 8.34
N VAL A 205 -5.09 -5.61 8.05
CA VAL A 205 -6.53 -5.66 7.72
C VAL A 205 -6.67 -5.24 6.26
N HIS A 206 -7.04 -6.19 5.40
CA HIS A 206 -7.25 -5.95 3.98
C HIS A 206 -8.74 -5.73 3.70
N LEU A 207 -9.10 -4.51 3.34
CA LEU A 207 -10.40 -4.09 2.83
C LEU A 207 -10.28 -3.71 1.36
N THR A 208 -9.64 -4.57 0.56
CA THR A 208 -9.51 -4.42 -0.89
C THR A 208 -10.40 -5.43 -1.63
N ASN A 209 -10.59 -5.21 -2.93
CA ASN A 209 -11.43 -6.01 -3.83
C ASN A 209 -12.86 -6.20 -3.29
N CYS A 210 -13.55 -5.09 -3.02
CA CYS A 210 -14.98 -5.06 -2.71
C CYS A 210 -15.77 -4.46 -3.89
N ASN A 211 -16.62 -5.27 -4.53
CA ASN A 211 -17.49 -4.82 -5.62
C ASN A 211 -18.78 -4.15 -5.09
N ASP A 212 -19.16 -4.43 -3.86
CA ASP A 212 -20.43 -4.04 -3.25
C ASP A 212 -20.26 -3.57 -1.81
N PHE A 213 -21.17 -2.67 -1.39
CA PHE A 213 -21.28 -2.25 0.01
C PHE A 213 -21.52 -3.43 0.96
N PHE A 214 -22.29 -4.44 0.56
CA PHE A 214 -22.55 -5.63 1.38
C PHE A 214 -21.27 -6.46 1.60
N THR A 215 -20.49 -6.69 0.54
CA THR A 215 -19.20 -7.39 0.62
C THR A 215 -18.19 -6.63 1.47
N PHE A 216 -18.14 -5.31 1.34
CA PHE A 216 -17.34 -4.43 2.20
C PHE A 216 -17.77 -4.52 3.67
N ALA A 217 -19.07 -4.36 3.96
CA ALA A 217 -19.62 -4.40 5.30
C ALA A 217 -19.43 -5.77 5.98
N TYR A 218 -19.57 -6.86 5.23
CA TYR A 218 -19.32 -8.23 5.72
C TYR A 218 -17.84 -8.47 6.05
N LYS A 219 -16.91 -8.07 5.17
CA LYS A 219 -15.46 -8.08 5.47
C LYS A 219 -15.16 -7.26 6.73
N LEU A 220 -15.63 -6.03 6.79
CA LEU A 220 -15.42 -5.11 7.92
C LEU A 220 -15.97 -5.69 9.24
N PHE A 221 -17.19 -6.22 9.24
CA PHE A 221 -17.80 -6.87 10.40
C PHE A 221 -16.95 -8.05 10.89
N ASN A 222 -16.54 -8.94 9.98
CA ASN A 222 -15.68 -10.08 10.31
C ASN A 222 -14.33 -9.66 10.92
N TYR A 223 -13.72 -8.56 10.49
CA TYR A 223 -12.54 -8.00 11.14
C TYR A 223 -12.85 -7.44 12.53
N LEU A 224 -13.96 -6.71 12.71
CA LEU A 224 -14.37 -6.16 14.01
C LEU A 224 -14.67 -7.25 15.04
N GLU A 225 -15.32 -8.35 14.65
CA GLU A 225 -15.55 -9.50 15.54
C GLU A 225 -14.24 -10.22 15.90
N LYS A 226 -13.34 -10.45 14.92
CA LYS A 226 -12.00 -10.98 15.20
C LYS A 226 -11.27 -10.12 16.23
N LEU A 227 -11.31 -8.79 16.11
CA LEU A 227 -10.67 -7.86 17.05
C LEU A 227 -11.28 -7.88 18.46
N LYS A 228 -12.60 -8.09 18.61
CA LYS A 228 -13.23 -8.35 19.91
C LYS A 228 -12.68 -9.64 20.54
N ILE A 229 -12.66 -10.74 19.78
CA ILE A 229 -12.17 -12.05 20.24
C ILE A 229 -10.70 -11.97 20.69
N TYR A 230 -9.83 -11.27 19.94
CA TYR A 230 -8.44 -11.04 20.36
C TYR A 230 -8.35 -10.23 21.67
N ARG A 231 -9.15 -9.16 21.80
CA ARG A 231 -9.22 -8.33 23.01
C ARG A 231 -9.67 -9.13 24.24
N GLU A 232 -10.64 -10.02 24.08
CA GLU A 232 -11.15 -10.90 25.14
C GLU A 232 -10.13 -11.96 25.55
N LYS A 233 -9.55 -12.70 24.59
CA LYS A 233 -8.44 -13.64 24.85
C LYS A 233 -7.28 -12.94 25.58
N ARG A 234 -6.96 -11.69 25.23
CA ARG A 234 -5.94 -10.88 25.91
C ARG A 234 -6.34 -10.48 27.33
N ASN A 235 -7.62 -10.18 27.57
CA ASN A 235 -8.13 -9.88 28.91
C ASN A 235 -8.15 -11.13 29.80
N LEU A 236 -8.47 -12.32 29.28
CA LEU A 236 -8.30 -13.58 30.02
C LEU A 236 -6.82 -13.83 30.35
N LYS A 237 -5.90 -13.75 29.38
CA LYS A 237 -4.45 -13.90 29.63
C LYS A 237 -3.93 -12.92 30.69
N LYS A 238 -4.44 -11.68 30.74
CA LYS A 238 -4.14 -10.70 31.81
C LYS A 238 -4.69 -11.13 33.18
N LYS A 239 -5.96 -11.56 33.27
CA LYS A 239 -6.57 -12.06 34.51
C LYS A 239 -5.77 -13.26 35.06
N ILE A 240 -5.46 -14.23 34.20
CA ILE A 240 -4.69 -15.43 34.54
C ILE A 240 -3.27 -15.07 35.03
N LYS A 241 -2.56 -14.19 34.31
CA LYS A 241 -1.22 -13.73 34.73
C LYS A 241 -1.23 -12.84 35.98
N LEU A 242 -2.38 -12.29 36.39
CA LEU A 242 -2.57 -11.62 37.68
C LEU A 242 -2.85 -12.62 38.82
N LEU A 243 -3.62 -13.68 38.56
CA LEU A 243 -3.86 -14.75 39.53
C LEU A 243 -2.55 -15.45 39.91
N PHE A 244 -1.76 -15.90 38.92
CA PHE A 244 -0.45 -16.50 39.13
C PHE A 244 0.66 -15.52 39.58
N LYS A 245 0.35 -14.23 39.76
CA LYS A 245 1.29 -13.23 40.34
C LYS A 245 0.95 -12.80 41.76
N ARG A 246 -0.11 -13.35 42.37
CA ARG A 246 -0.32 -13.18 43.82
C ARG A 246 0.69 -14.06 44.57
N PRO A 247 1.50 -13.52 45.48
CA PRO A 247 2.26 -14.38 46.38
C PRO A 247 1.28 -15.21 47.20
N ILE A 248 1.50 -16.52 47.26
CA ILE A 248 0.75 -17.40 48.14
C ILE A 248 1.28 -17.14 49.54
N ASN A 249 0.59 -16.28 50.30
CA ASN A 249 0.85 -16.11 51.72
C ASN A 249 0.45 -17.41 52.45
N LEU A 250 1.41 -18.33 52.52
CA LEU A 250 1.24 -19.65 53.07
C LEU A 250 1.08 -19.56 54.60
N ILE A 251 -0.16 -19.45 55.06
CA ILE A 251 -0.49 -19.54 56.48
C ILE A 251 -0.08 -20.93 56.97
N LYS A 252 1.04 -21.00 57.69
CA LYS A 252 1.53 -22.23 58.33
C LYS A 252 0.61 -22.63 59.48
N MET A 253 -0.50 -23.30 59.19
CA MET A 253 -1.17 -24.12 60.19
C MET A 253 -0.31 -25.36 60.47
N LYS A 254 0.21 -25.44 61.69
CA LYS A 254 0.83 -26.66 62.21
C LYS A 254 -0.29 -27.64 62.62
N THR A 255 -0.44 -28.72 61.88
CA THR A 255 -0.97 -29.98 62.42
C THR A 255 -0.05 -31.12 62.00
N ASN A 256 0.35 -31.95 62.96
CA ASN A 256 1.09 -33.17 62.69
C ASN A 256 0.08 -34.28 62.33
N LEU A 257 0.33 -35.09 61.30
CA LEU A 257 0.33 -36.57 61.37
C LEU A 257 0.47 -37.24 59.98
N LYS A 258 1.44 -38.17 59.92
CA LYS A 258 1.63 -39.38 59.08
C LYS A 258 0.79 -39.65 57.81
N CYS A 259 1.51 -40.25 56.84
CA CYS A 259 1.07 -41.24 55.83
C CYS A 259 0.26 -40.76 54.61
N ARG A 260 0.34 -41.43 53.44
CA ARG A 260 1.45 -42.15 52.76
C ARG A 260 1.03 -42.46 51.31
N MET A 261 1.95 -42.36 50.33
CA MET A 261 1.95 -43.11 49.04
C MET A 261 0.83 -42.79 48.00
N LYS A 262 0.98 -43.00 46.68
CA LYS A 262 2.13 -43.25 45.73
C LYS A 262 1.57 -43.14 44.27
N VAL A 263 2.41 -43.35 43.24
CA VAL A 263 2.08 -43.67 41.81
C VAL A 263 1.63 -42.47 40.95
N GLU A 264 2.08 -42.23 39.72
CA GLU A 264 3.38 -42.45 39.01
C GLU A 264 3.40 -41.47 37.78
N PHE A 265 4.51 -40.80 37.43
CA PHE A 265 5.40 -41.04 36.25
C PHE A 265 4.70 -41.16 34.87
N ASN A 266 5.18 -40.59 33.74
CA ASN A 266 6.55 -40.40 33.19
C ASN A 266 6.70 -39.04 32.42
N TYR A 267 7.88 -38.39 32.35
CA TYR A 267 8.95 -38.45 31.30
C TYR A 267 8.47 -38.20 29.83
N GLN A 268 9.24 -37.55 28.94
CA GLN A 268 10.68 -37.27 28.90
C GLN A 268 11.10 -35.78 28.94
N ASN A 269 12.37 -35.56 29.32
CA ASN A 269 13.14 -34.30 29.22
C ASN A 269 14.08 -34.30 27.99
N ASN A 270 14.84 -33.20 27.83
CA ASN A 270 16.18 -33.04 27.26
C ASN A 270 16.25 -32.05 26.07
N SER A 271 17.26 -31.16 25.98
CA SER A 271 18.39 -30.91 26.90
C SER A 271 19.14 -29.60 26.61
N ILE A 272 19.72 -28.99 27.67
CA ILE A 272 21.01 -28.26 27.71
C ILE A 272 21.04 -26.93 26.90
N ASP A 273 21.14 -25.74 27.51
CA ASP A 273 22.26 -25.12 28.29
C ASP A 273 23.51 -24.85 27.40
N GLU A 274 24.39 -23.86 27.62
CA GLU A 274 24.56 -22.87 28.71
C GLU A 274 24.34 -21.41 28.16
N ILE A 275 25.10 -20.30 28.31
CA ILE A 275 26.34 -19.94 29.06
C ILE A 275 26.42 -18.40 29.31
N ASP A 276 27.21 -18.00 30.34
CA ASP A 276 27.98 -16.77 30.61
C ASP A 276 27.61 -15.39 30.00
N LEU A 277 27.26 -14.37 30.81
CA LEU A 277 28.10 -13.50 31.69
C LEU A 277 28.80 -12.34 30.96
N TYR A 278 28.48 -11.10 31.37
CA TYR A 278 29.50 -10.08 31.65
C TYR A 278 29.02 -9.10 32.73
N ASN A 279 29.93 -8.70 33.62
CA ASN A 279 29.65 -7.80 34.73
C ASN A 279 29.67 -6.32 34.30
N ASN A 280 28.86 -5.47 34.94
CA ASN A 280 29.42 -4.31 35.63
C ASN A 280 28.52 -3.69 36.72
N ASN A 281 28.95 -3.91 37.97
CA ASN A 281 29.07 -2.96 39.07
C ASN A 281 28.01 -1.85 39.32
N ASN A 282 27.53 -1.87 40.57
CA ASN A 282 27.43 -0.73 41.49
C ASN A 282 26.72 0.56 41.02
N ASN A 283 25.55 0.81 41.62
CA ASN A 283 25.61 1.68 42.80
C ASN A 283 24.47 1.41 43.81
N ASN A 284 24.85 1.24 45.07
CA ASN A 284 23.90 1.30 46.18
C ASN A 284 23.47 2.76 46.40
N ASN A 285 22.17 2.99 46.59
CA ASN A 285 21.73 4.14 47.38
C ASN A 285 20.36 3.88 48.02
N ASN A 286 20.40 3.37 49.26
CA ASN A 286 19.23 3.25 50.11
C ASN A 286 18.72 4.64 50.50
N ASN A 287 17.54 5.03 50.02
CA ASN A 287 16.82 6.19 50.55
C ASN A 287 15.37 5.82 50.89
N ASN A 288 15.21 5.18 52.06
CA ASN A 288 13.93 5.12 52.74
C ASN A 288 13.52 6.53 53.17
N LYS A 289 12.43 7.08 52.62
CA LYS A 289 11.53 7.98 53.38
C LYS A 289 10.13 8.16 52.76
N GLN A 290 9.15 7.88 53.61
CA GLN A 290 7.86 8.57 53.73
C GLN A 290 6.88 8.55 52.54
N LEU A 291 5.90 7.65 52.68
CA LEU A 291 4.53 7.86 52.21
C LEU A 291 3.98 9.20 52.75
N PHE A 292 3.69 10.17 51.88
CA PHE A 292 2.89 11.35 52.21
C PHE A 292 1.57 11.35 51.46
N THR A 293 0.47 11.15 52.19
CA THR A 293 -0.91 11.19 51.68
C THR A 293 -1.49 12.60 51.72
N SER A 294 -0.88 13.53 50.98
CA SER A 294 -1.39 14.92 50.88
C SER A 294 -2.64 15.01 49.98
N ARG A 295 -3.83 14.99 50.58
CA ARG A 295 -5.09 15.35 49.90
C ARG A 295 -5.13 16.87 49.61
N SER A 296 -4.63 17.30 48.45
CA SER A 296 -4.91 18.67 47.95
C SER A 296 -6.18 18.70 47.11
N LEU A 297 -7.23 19.31 47.65
CA LEU A 297 -8.47 19.63 46.92
C LEU A 297 -8.28 20.87 46.03
N GLN A 298 -7.48 20.72 44.97
CA GLN A 298 -7.49 21.70 43.89
C GLN A 298 -8.58 21.35 42.87
N HIS A 299 -9.46 22.32 42.59
CA HIS A 299 -10.51 22.21 41.57
C HIS A 299 -9.89 21.95 40.19
N LYS A 300 -9.93 20.68 39.75
CA LYS A 300 -9.70 20.35 38.35
C LYS A 300 -10.90 20.84 37.56
N LEU A 301 -10.70 21.91 36.80
CA LEU A 301 -11.46 22.12 35.58
C LEU A 301 -11.21 20.91 34.68
N ASP A 302 -12.17 19.99 34.63
CA ASP A 302 -12.12 18.78 33.80
C ASP A 302 -12.30 19.11 32.31
N ARG A 303 -11.32 19.86 31.77
CA ARG A 303 -11.03 19.84 30.35
C ARG A 303 -10.75 18.38 29.99
N PRO A 304 -11.51 17.75 29.07
CA PRO A 304 -11.31 16.34 28.74
C PRO A 304 -9.97 16.18 28.04
N ARG A 305 -8.92 15.88 28.82
CA ARG A 305 -7.61 15.49 28.31
C ARG A 305 -7.83 14.26 27.45
N TYR A 306 -7.82 14.47 26.13
CA TYR A 306 -7.86 13.39 25.15
C TYR A 306 -6.66 12.49 25.43
N ARG A 307 -6.89 11.37 26.12
CA ARG A 307 -5.88 10.33 26.31
C ARG A 307 -5.63 9.71 24.94
N HIS A 308 -4.71 10.33 24.19
CA HIS A 308 -4.03 9.69 23.08
C HIS A 308 -3.38 8.43 23.64
N SER A 309 -4.07 7.31 23.44
CA SER A 309 -3.52 6.01 23.74
C SER A 309 -2.30 5.85 22.85
N LYS A 310 -1.11 5.67 23.44
CA LYS A 310 0.14 5.32 22.72
C LYS A 310 0.05 4.01 21.92
N ARG A 311 -1.14 3.40 21.86
CA ARG A 311 -1.52 2.26 21.02
C ARG A 311 -2.92 2.56 20.46
N PRO A 312 -3.05 3.05 19.21
CA PRO A 312 -4.33 3.37 18.60
C PRO A 312 -5.03 2.09 18.09
N GLY A 313 -5.48 1.25 19.02
CA GLY A 313 -6.20 0.01 18.71
C GLY A 313 -7.01 -0.47 19.91
N SER A 314 -8.23 -0.96 19.69
CA SER A 314 -9.14 -1.39 20.77
C SER A 314 -8.63 -2.64 21.51
N SER A 315 -7.85 -3.50 20.84
CA SER A 315 -7.12 -4.63 21.43
C SER A 315 -5.80 -4.22 22.11
N GLY A 316 -5.26 -3.03 21.79
CA GLY A 316 -3.94 -2.56 22.20
C GLY A 316 -2.77 -3.25 21.46
N GLU A 317 -3.02 -3.88 20.32
CA GLU A 317 -2.01 -4.27 19.33
C GLU A 317 -1.85 -3.17 18.27
N PRO A 318 -0.67 -3.06 17.62
CA PRO A 318 -0.54 -2.24 16.42
C PRO A 318 -1.24 -2.94 15.24
N MET A 319 -1.91 -2.15 14.40
CA MET A 319 -2.63 -2.64 13.23
C MET A 319 -2.22 -1.83 12.00
N ALA A 320 -2.20 -2.49 10.85
CA ALA A 320 -2.04 -1.89 9.54
C ALA A 320 -3.37 -2.04 8.78
N LEU A 321 -3.86 -0.96 8.17
CA LEU A 321 -5.06 -0.99 7.32
C LEU A 321 -4.64 -0.80 5.87
N VAL A 322 -5.12 -1.68 5.00
CA VAL A 322 -4.97 -1.60 3.56
C VAL A 322 -6.38 -1.57 2.96
N ILE A 323 -6.68 -0.53 2.18
CA ILE A 323 -8.02 -0.28 1.63
C ILE A 323 -7.87 0.36 0.25
N ASP A 324 -8.62 -0.15 -0.74
CA ASP A 324 -8.59 0.40 -2.09
C ASP A 324 -9.58 1.56 -2.24
N GLY A 325 -9.40 2.40 -3.26
CA GLY A 325 -10.26 3.57 -3.47
C GLY A 325 -11.75 3.23 -3.68
N LYS A 326 -12.06 2.04 -4.18
CA LYS A 326 -13.45 1.55 -4.35
C LYS A 326 -14.09 1.24 -2.99
N SER A 327 -13.37 0.54 -2.13
CA SER A 327 -13.78 0.12 -0.79
C SER A 327 -13.82 1.29 0.18
N LEU A 328 -12.86 2.21 0.08
CA LEU A 328 -12.86 3.48 0.81
C LEU A 328 -14.11 4.29 0.49
N ARG A 329 -14.56 4.32 -0.78
CA ARG A 329 -15.82 4.98 -1.17
C ARG A 329 -17.04 4.43 -0.43
N TYR A 330 -17.11 3.12 -0.15
CA TYR A 330 -18.18 2.53 0.67
C TYR A 330 -18.08 2.89 2.16
N ALA A 331 -16.87 3.13 2.68
CA ALA A 331 -16.64 3.61 4.04
C ALA A 331 -17.04 5.09 4.21
N LEU A 332 -16.69 5.94 3.24
CA LEU A 332 -16.95 7.40 3.26
C LEU A 332 -18.39 7.76 2.89
N HIS A 333 -18.93 7.13 1.85
CA HIS A 333 -20.23 7.50 1.27
C HIS A 333 -21.28 6.41 1.49
N TYR A 334 -21.78 6.31 2.72
CA TYR A 334 -23.02 5.60 3.02
C TYR A 334 -24.24 6.34 2.43
N LYS A 335 -24.42 6.26 1.10
CA LYS A 335 -25.76 6.38 0.52
C LYS A 335 -26.56 5.19 1.03
N ARG A 336 -27.60 5.45 1.83
CA ARG A 336 -28.62 4.42 2.12
C ARG A 336 -29.08 3.82 0.78
N PRO A 337 -29.12 2.48 0.62
CA PRO A 337 -29.83 1.91 -0.51
C PRO A 337 -31.26 2.41 -0.47
N ALA A 338 -31.77 2.89 -1.61
CA ALA A 338 -33.11 3.42 -1.72
C ALA A 338 -34.13 2.27 -1.69
N PHE A 339 -34.41 1.76 -0.48
CA PHE A 339 -35.59 0.97 -0.20
C PHE A 339 -36.82 1.80 -0.59
N LYS A 340 -37.30 1.61 -1.83
CA LYS A 340 -38.70 1.85 -2.16
C LYS A 340 -39.50 0.87 -1.29
N PRO A 341 -40.34 1.33 -0.35
CA PRO A 341 -41.28 0.41 0.28
C PRO A 341 -42.24 -0.09 -0.79
N MET A 342 -42.26 -1.40 -1.05
CA MET A 342 -43.48 -2.01 -1.58
C MET A 342 -44.58 -1.84 -0.52
N TYR A 343 -45.82 -1.67 -0.97
CA TYR A 343 -46.96 -1.17 -0.19
C TYR A 343 -46.82 0.31 0.21
N GLY A 344 -47.44 1.18 -0.59
CA GLY A 344 -47.55 2.59 -0.29
C GLY A 344 -48.56 2.87 0.83
N ARG A 345 -48.08 3.45 1.93
CA ARG A 345 -48.89 4.35 2.77
C ARG A 345 -48.11 5.62 3.02
N SER A 346 -48.69 6.75 2.64
CA SER A 346 -48.11 8.07 2.94
C SER A 346 -48.33 8.39 4.42
N TYR A 347 -47.26 8.49 5.19
CA TYR A 347 -47.29 8.99 6.56
C TYR A 347 -46.37 10.20 6.68
N ALA A 348 -46.91 11.28 7.27
CA ALA A 348 -46.28 12.58 7.31
C ALA A 348 -44.97 12.58 8.11
N SER A 349 -44.01 13.42 7.69
CA SER A 349 -42.73 13.58 8.38
C SER A 349 -42.90 14.25 9.76
N PRO A 350 -42.52 13.60 10.89
CA PRO A 350 -42.49 14.26 12.18
C PRO A 350 -41.43 15.38 12.18
N ARG A 351 -41.81 16.60 12.61
CA ARG A 351 -40.86 17.70 12.78
C ARG A 351 -39.81 17.32 13.84
N ARG A 352 -38.55 17.22 13.42
CA ARG A 352 -37.41 16.81 14.27
C ARG A 352 -37.30 17.66 15.54
N SER A 353 -37.53 17.07 16.71
CA SER A 353 -37.18 17.72 17.98
C SER A 353 -35.64 17.79 18.12
N LYS A 354 -35.12 18.85 18.73
CA LYS A 354 -33.65 19.02 18.89
C LYS A 354 -33.02 17.98 19.86
N ARG A 355 -33.80 17.25 20.66
CA ARG A 355 -33.30 16.33 21.70
C ARG A 355 -32.81 14.97 21.17
N GLU A 356 -33.38 14.44 20.09
CA GLU A 356 -33.01 13.10 19.58
C GLU A 356 -31.62 13.04 18.92
N ARG A 357 -31.09 14.19 18.47
CA ARG A 357 -29.70 14.31 17.98
C ARG A 357 -28.66 13.80 19.00
N SER A 358 -28.99 13.77 20.29
CA SER A 358 -28.07 13.35 21.36
C SER A 358 -27.94 11.84 21.56
N ARG A 359 -28.84 10.99 21.01
CA ARG A 359 -28.75 9.52 21.21
C ARG A 359 -28.02 8.81 20.06
N TYR A 360 -28.18 9.28 18.83
CA TYR A 360 -27.49 8.70 17.66
C TYR A 360 -26.02 9.13 17.51
N SER A 361 -25.54 10.09 18.31
CA SER A 361 -24.12 10.44 18.39
C SER A 361 -23.26 9.32 19.01
N LEU A 362 -23.84 8.38 19.75
CA LEU A 362 -23.09 7.34 20.48
C LEU A 362 -22.61 6.16 19.62
N LEU A 363 -23.04 6.04 18.36
CA LEU A 363 -22.61 4.95 17.45
C LEU A 363 -21.50 5.36 16.47
N PHE A 364 -21.36 6.65 16.14
CA PHE A 364 -20.34 7.15 15.21
C PHE A 364 -19.63 8.44 15.65
N GLY A 365 -19.96 9.00 16.82
CA GLY A 365 -19.30 10.19 17.36
C GLY A 365 -17.97 9.90 18.05
N SER A 366 -16.96 10.73 17.79
CA SER A 366 -15.67 10.82 18.49
C SER A 366 -14.62 9.71 18.28
N LYS A 367 -14.39 9.23 17.04
CA LYS A 367 -13.04 8.74 16.67
C LYS A 367 -12.59 8.66 15.20
N LEU A 368 -13.42 8.99 14.22
CA LEU A 368 -13.00 9.09 12.82
C LEU A 368 -13.09 10.56 12.38
N HIS A 369 -11.93 11.22 12.26
CA HIS A 369 -11.80 12.30 11.29
C HIS A 369 -11.61 11.65 9.93
N PHE A 370 -12.47 12.00 8.98
CA PHE A 370 -12.40 11.51 7.61
C PHE A 370 -11.46 12.37 6.78
N ILE A 371 -10.66 11.70 5.95
CA ILE A 371 -10.43 12.07 4.55
C ILE A 371 -10.78 10.82 3.74
#